data_AF-A0A7K4JUX7-F1
#
_entry.id   AF-A0A7K4JUX7-F1
#
_cell.length_a   1.000
_cell.length_b   1.000
_cell.length_c   1.000
_cell.angle_alpha   90.00
_cell.angle_beta   90.00
_cell.angle_gamma   90.00
#
_symmetry.space_group_name_H-M   'P 1'
#
loop_
_entity.id
_entity.type
_entity.pdbx_description
1 polymer ?
#
loop_
_entity_poly.entity_id
_entity_poly.type
_entity_poly.pdbx_seq_one_letter_code
_entity_poly.pdbx_strand_id
1 'polypeptide(L)' 'LQILEWIEGKERNIRALLSTMHTVLWAGETKWKPVSMADLVTPEQVKKVYRRAVLVVHPDK' A
#
# COMPACT_ATOMS: atom_id res chain seq x y z
N LEU A 1 10.69 -2.41 13.47
CA LEU A 1 10.69 -0.93 13.44
C LEU A 1 10.25 -0.39 12.08
N GLN A 2 10.73 -0.96 10.98
CA GLN A 2 10.42 -0.54 9.60
C GLN A 2 8.94 -0.19 9.29
N ILE A 3 7.96 -1.01 9.71
CA ILE A 3 6.54 -0.70 9.48
C ILE A 3 6.08 0.54 10.25
N LEU A 4 6.55 0.72 11.50
CA LEU A 4 6.17 1.88 12.32
C LEU A 4 6.75 3.18 11.75
N GLU A 5 8.03 3.16 11.38
CA GLU A 5 8.71 4.28 10.70
C GLU A 5 8.02 4.62 9.37
N TRP A 6 7.59 3.61 8.63
CA TRP A 6 6.84 3.79 7.40
C TRP A 6 5.47 4.42 7.63
N ILE A 7 4.72 3.99 8.65
CA ILE A 7 3.42 4.60 8.98
C ILE A 7 3.59 6.07 9.37
N GLU A 8 4.53 6.34 10.26
CA GLU A 8 4.81 7.69 10.78
C GLU A 8 5.26 8.62 9.65
N GLY A 9 6.26 8.21 8.87
CA GLY A 9 6.80 9.00 7.75
C GLY A 9 5.88 9.11 6.52
N LYS A 10 4.61 8.68 6.61
CA LYS A 10 3.58 8.90 5.57
C LYS A 10 2.38 9.67 6.10
N GLU A 11 2.32 10.00 7.40
CA GLU A 11 1.31 10.86 8.01
C GLU A 11 -0.15 10.48 7.66
N ARG A 12 -0.43 9.17 7.60
CA ARG A 12 -1.75 8.63 7.18
C ARG A 12 -2.19 9.06 5.77
N ASN A 13 -1.30 9.57 4.92
CA ASN A 13 -1.58 9.86 3.52
C ASN A 13 -1.74 8.55 2.76
N ILE A 14 -2.99 8.22 2.42
CA ILE A 14 -3.33 6.94 1.79
C ILE A 14 -2.61 6.72 0.46
N ARG A 15 -2.35 7.77 -0.33
CA ARG A 15 -1.63 7.61 -1.61
C ARG A 15 -0.17 7.27 -1.39
N ALA A 16 0.47 7.93 -0.43
CA ALA A 16 1.88 7.68 -0.08
C ALA A 16 2.06 6.28 0.52
N LEU A 17 1.12 5.84 1.35
CA LEU A 17 1.09 4.46 1.85
C LEU A 17 0.94 3.46 0.70
N LEU A 18 -0.08 3.60 -0.15
CA LEU A 18 -0.31 2.65 -1.24
C LEU A 18 0.85 2.60 -2.25
N SER A 19 1.44 3.73 -2.61
CA SER A 19 2.54 3.75 -3.58
C SER A 19 3.82 3.08 -3.06
N THR A 20 4.04 3.12 -1.74
CA THR A 20 5.25 2.58 -1.09
C THR A 20 5.04 1.28 -0.31
N MET A 21 3.84 0.69 -0.31
CA MET A 21 3.56 -0.54 0.44
C MET A 21 4.52 -1.69 0.08
N HIS A 22 4.99 -1.75 -1.16
CA HIS A 22 5.94 -2.76 -1.65
C HIS A 22 7.28 -2.75 -0.88
N THR A 23 7.65 -1.66 -0.22
CA THR A 23 8.89 -1.56 0.56
C THR A 23 8.79 -2.13 1.97
N VAL A 24 7.59 -2.49 2.42
CA VAL A 24 7.34 -2.97 3.80
C VAL A 24 6.59 -4.30 3.86
N LEU A 25 6.30 -4.92 2.71
CA LEU A 25 5.76 -6.28 2.66
C LEU A 25 6.83 -7.30 3.09
N TRP A 26 6.37 -8.45 3.58
CA TRP A 26 7.25 -9.54 3.99
C TRP A 26 7.97 -10.18 2.80
N ALA A 27 9.13 -10.78 3.06
CA ALA A 27 9.86 -11.53 2.05
C ALA A 27 9.00 -12.69 1.51
N GLY A 28 8.97 -12.85 0.18
CA GLY A 28 8.16 -13.88 -0.50
C GLY A 28 6.73 -13.44 -0.85
N GLU A 29 6.32 -12.21 -0.53
CA GLU A 29 5.12 -11.63 -1.13
C GLU A 29 5.31 -11.48 -2.65
N THR A 30 4.34 -11.96 -3.44
CA THR A 30 4.40 -11.95 -4.91
C THR A 30 3.13 -11.41 -5.60
N LYS A 31 2.05 -11.15 -4.86
CA LYS A 31 0.76 -10.74 -5.41
C LYS A 31 0.68 -9.22 -5.54
N TRP A 32 1.44 -8.47 -4.74
CA TRP A 32 1.46 -7.02 -4.81
C TRP A 32 2.30 -6.52 -5.98
N LYS A 33 1.69 -5.70 -6.84
CA LYS A 33 2.40 -4.97 -7.88
C LYS A 33 2.59 -3.52 -7.41
N PRO A 34 3.82 -2.98 -7.43
CA PRO A 34 4.08 -1.58 -7.12
C PRO A 34 3.17 -0.64 -7.91
N VAL A 35 2.76 0.45 -7.27
CA VAL A 35 1.78 1.41 -7.82
C VAL A 35 2.41 2.79 -7.81
N SER A 36 2.36 3.49 -8.93
CA SER A 36 2.90 4.85 -9.02
C SER A 36 1.89 5.88 -8.52
N MET A 37 2.34 7.12 -8.29
CA MET A 37 1.42 8.22 -7.98
C MET A 37 0.48 8.56 -9.15
N ALA A 38 0.88 8.27 -10.40
CA ALA A 38 0.04 8.47 -11.57
C ALA A 38 -1.19 7.54 -11.58
N ASP A 39 -1.07 6.38 -10.93
CA ASP A 39 -2.15 5.40 -10.77
C ASP A 39 -3.06 5.70 -9.56
N LEU A 40 -2.86 6.84 -8.88
CA LEU A 40 -3.54 7.21 -7.63
C LEU A 40 -4.08 8.66 -7.66
N VAL A 41 -4.32 9.22 -8.84
CA VAL A 41 -4.77 10.61 -9.00
C VAL A 41 -6.22 10.76 -8.52
N THR A 42 -7.14 9.96 -9.05
CA THR A 42 -8.58 10.08 -8.76
C THR A 42 -9.01 9.27 -7.53
N PRO A 43 -10.12 9.65 -6.85
CA PRO A 43 -10.68 8.86 -5.76
C PRO A 43 -10.97 7.40 -6.13
N GLU A 44 -11.44 7.15 -7.35
CA GLU A 44 -11.77 5.80 -7.85
C GLU A 44 -10.51 4.94 -7.99
N GLN A 45 -9.43 5.53 -8.49
CA GLN A 45 -8.13 4.87 -8.58
C GLN A 45 -7.60 4.49 -7.18
N VAL A 46 -7.63 5.43 -6.24
CA VAL A 46 -7.23 5.17 -4.85
C VAL A 46 -8.06 4.06 -4.22
N LYS A 47 -9.40 4.11 -4.37
CA LYS A 47 -10.31 3.10 -3.83
C LYS A 47 -10.05 1.71 -4.41
N LYS A 48 -9.77 1.61 -5.71
CA LYS A 48 -9.44 0.34 -6.39
C LYS A 48 -8.15 -0.25 -5.84
N VAL A 49 -7.09 0.55 -5.70
CA VAL A 49 -5.78 0.10 -5.21
C VAL A 49 -5.84 -0.26 -3.72
N TYR A 50 -6.56 0.53 -2.91
CA TYR A 50 -6.78 0.24 -1.49
C TYR A 50 -7.43 -1.14 -1.27
N ARG A 51 -8.51 -1.44 -2.00
CA ARG A 51 -9.18 -2.75 -1.89
C ARG A 51 -8.24 -3.90 -2.23
N ARG A 52 -7.38 -3.73 -3.24
CA ARG A 52 -6.36 -4.73 -3.58
C ARG A 52 -5.32 -4.87 -2.45
N ALA A 53 -4.88 -3.76 -1.85
CA ALA A 53 -3.92 -3.77 -0.75
C ALA A 53 -4.46 -4.56 0.44
N VAL A 54 -5.70 -4.26 0.86
CA VAL A 54 -6.38 -4.99 1.94
C VAL A 54 -6.44 -6.49 1.66
N LEU A 55 -6.72 -6.91 0.42
CA LEU A 55 -6.74 -8.34 0.06
C LEU A 55 -5.38 -9.03 0.10
N VAL A 56 -4.28 -8.29 0.00
CA VAL A 56 -2.91 -8.84 0.14
C VAL A 56 -2.58 -9.02 1.61
N VAL A 57 -2.92 -8.04 2.46
CA VAL A 57 -2.53 -8.01 3.88
C VAL A 57 -3.64 -8.40 4.85
N HIS A 58 -4.73 -8.99 4.36
CA HIS A 58 -5.90 -9.33 5.18
C HIS A 58 -5.53 -10.38 6.24
N PRO A 59 -5.91 -10.21 7.52
CA PRO A 59 -5.56 -11.16 8.56
C PRO A 59 -6.20 -12.55 8.39
N ASP A 60 -7.41 -12.63 7.79
CA ASP A 60 -8.09 -13.92 7.54
C ASP A 60 -7.51 -14.75 6.38
N LYS A 61 -6.50 -14.24 5.66
CA LYS A 61 -5.81 -14.98 4.59
C LYS A 61 -4.44 -15.45 5.06
#